data_AF-A0A661HZA8-F1
#
_entry.id   AF-A0A661HZA8-F1
#
_cell.length_a   1.000
_cell.length_b   1.000
_cell.length_c   1.000
_cell.angle_alpha   90.00
_cell.angle_beta   90.00
_cell.angle_gamma   90.00
#
_symmetry.space_group_name_H-M   'P 1'
#
loop_
_entity.id
_entity.type
_entity.pdbx_description
1 polymer ?
#
loop_
_entity_poly.entity_id
_entity_poly.type
_entity_poly.pdbx_seq_one_letter_code
_entity_poly.pdbx_strand_id
1 'polypeptide(L)'
;MNRFKLISLLTTGFLLFATHSFAKPNLPPPVEDMVKLKKLAGGTGPFTAKESFPKSYFLMPQNLPYLIGLALYHPASSEINLSKKQLETLLKLKKDLTPAIIEKALKIKKLELEVVEAVALKYQAVKAETLYSKIDEIASLQASLTKSHLICIEKVKAVLTEEQYEELLDYAIVNMF
;
A
#
# COMPACT_ATOMS: atom_id res chain seq x y z
N MET A 1 -40.09 65.76 20.27
CA MET A 1 -39.75 64.62 21.14
C MET A 1 -39.71 63.36 20.27
N ASN A 2 -38.53 62.95 19.79
CA ASN A 2 -38.19 61.53 19.58
C ASN A 2 -36.72 61.37 19.20
N ARG A 3 -36.09 60.43 19.88
CA ARG A 3 -34.66 60.32 20.14
C ARG A 3 -33.96 59.57 19.01
N PHE A 4 -32.81 60.10 18.57
CA PHE A 4 -31.79 59.36 17.84
C PHE A 4 -31.34 58.15 18.68
N LYS A 5 -31.48 56.93 18.15
CA LYS A 5 -30.81 55.74 18.68
C LYS A 5 -29.79 55.24 17.66
N LEU A 6 -28.55 55.54 17.99
CA LEU A 6 -27.33 54.94 17.49
C LEU A 6 -27.26 53.49 17.99
N ILE A 7 -27.29 52.47 17.11
CA ILE A 7 -26.83 51.12 17.45
C ILE A 7 -26.02 50.57 16.27
N SER A 8 -24.71 50.53 16.51
CA SER A 8 -23.70 49.74 15.84
C SER A 8 -24.08 48.26 15.81
N LEU A 9 -23.91 47.58 14.68
CA LEU A 9 -23.51 46.17 14.68
C LEU A 9 -22.70 45.87 13.40
N LEU A 10 -21.39 46.10 13.47
CA LEU A 10 -20.43 45.45 12.57
C LEU A 10 -20.43 43.96 12.92
N THR A 11 -21.09 43.14 12.10
CA THR A 11 -20.91 41.68 12.14
C THR A 11 -19.69 41.33 11.31
N THR A 12 -18.52 41.41 11.92
CA THR A 12 -17.29 40.77 11.44
C THR A 12 -17.48 39.25 11.56
N GLY A 13 -17.88 38.60 10.47
CA GLY A 13 -17.87 37.16 10.36
C GLY A 13 -16.44 36.64 10.41
N PHE A 14 -16.01 36.14 11.58
CA PHE A 14 -14.82 35.31 11.68
C PHE A 14 -15.11 34.00 10.93
N LEU A 15 -14.58 33.90 9.71
CA LEU A 15 -14.35 32.62 9.05
C LEU A 15 -13.35 31.84 9.92
N LEU A 16 -13.88 30.98 10.80
CA LEU A 16 -13.10 29.93 11.42
C LEU A 16 -12.65 29.00 10.30
N PHE A 17 -11.43 29.20 9.79
CA PHE A 17 -10.73 28.16 9.07
C PHE A 17 -10.59 26.98 10.04
N ALA A 18 -11.44 25.97 9.88
CA ALA A 18 -11.21 24.67 10.47
C ALA A 18 -9.90 24.16 9.87
N THR A 19 -8.80 24.38 10.60
CA THR A 19 -7.57 23.65 10.37
C THR A 19 -7.93 22.19 10.58
N HIS A 20 -8.15 21.47 9.48
CA HIS A 20 -8.21 20.01 9.52
C HIS A 20 -6.79 19.60 9.92
N SER A 21 -6.55 19.46 11.22
CA SER A 21 -5.33 18.88 11.73
C SER A 21 -5.37 17.43 11.29
N PHE A 22 -4.83 17.15 10.09
CA PHE A 22 -4.66 15.78 9.64
C PHE A 22 -3.94 15.02 10.75
N ALA A 23 -4.51 13.88 11.12
CA ALA A 23 -3.87 12.99 12.05
C ALA A 23 -2.45 12.65 11.53
N LYS A 24 -1.55 12.40 12.47
CA LYS A 24 -0.17 12.01 12.14
C LYS A 24 -0.12 10.49 12.03
N PRO A 25 0.77 9.94 11.20
CA PRO A 25 0.90 8.50 11.16
C PRO A 25 1.42 7.94 12.49
N ASN A 26 1.05 6.70 12.83
CA ASN A 26 1.55 5.99 14.02
C ASN A 26 3.08 5.90 14.00
N LEU A 27 3.67 5.68 12.83
CA LEU A 27 5.10 5.67 12.59
C LEU A 27 5.48 6.62 11.45
N PRO A 28 6.66 7.24 11.50
CA PRO A 28 7.15 8.03 10.38
C PRO A 28 7.25 7.15 9.11
N PRO A 29 7.12 7.74 7.91
CA PRO A 29 7.28 7.01 6.66
C PRO A 29 8.62 6.23 6.62
N PRO A 30 8.63 4.97 6.16
CA PRO A 30 9.81 4.12 6.22
C PRO A 30 10.76 4.40 5.03
N VAL A 31 11.31 5.62 4.96
CA VAL A 31 12.08 6.12 3.80
C VAL A 31 13.28 5.24 3.47
N GLU A 32 14.06 4.84 4.49
CA GLU A 32 15.25 4.01 4.28
C GLU A 32 14.90 2.62 3.72
N ASP A 33 13.86 1.98 4.25
CA ASP A 33 13.35 0.70 3.74
C ASP A 33 12.91 0.84 2.28
N MET A 34 12.21 1.93 1.92
CA MET A 34 11.77 2.19 0.55
C MET A 34 12.96 2.37 -0.41
N VAL A 35 14.02 3.06 0.02
CA VAL A 35 15.24 3.24 -0.80
C VAL A 35 15.95 1.89 -1.01
N LYS A 36 16.13 1.10 0.06
CA LYS A 36 16.72 -0.25 -0.04
C LYS A 36 15.90 -1.13 -0.96
N LEU A 37 14.58 -1.10 -0.81
CA LEU A 37 13.66 -1.88 -1.62
C LEU A 37 13.70 -1.49 -3.10
N LYS A 38 13.74 -0.19 -3.41
CA LYS A 38 13.90 0.30 -4.79
C LYS A 38 15.22 -0.14 -5.40
N LYS A 39 16.31 -0.12 -4.63
CA LYS A 39 17.62 -0.62 -5.08
C LYS A 39 17.58 -2.13 -5.37
N LEU A 40 16.95 -2.90 -4.49
CA LEU A 40 16.77 -4.35 -4.67
C LEU A 40 15.91 -4.69 -5.87
N ALA A 41 14.83 -3.94 -6.11
CA ALA A 41 13.95 -4.14 -7.25
C ALA A 41 14.65 -3.96 -8.60
N GLY A 42 15.72 -3.16 -8.65
CA GLY A 42 16.47 -2.89 -9.88
C GLY A 42 15.65 -2.12 -10.93
N GLY A 43 16.08 -2.21 -12.19
CA GLY A 43 15.39 -1.56 -13.32
C GLY A 43 14.02 -2.17 -13.60
N THR A 44 13.10 -1.38 -14.15
CA THR A 44 11.81 -1.84 -14.68
C THR A 44 11.98 -2.48 -16.06
N GLY A 45 11.02 -3.28 -16.49
CA GLY A 45 10.98 -3.74 -17.89
C GLY A 45 10.75 -2.58 -18.86
N PRO A 46 11.17 -2.72 -20.14
CA PRO A 46 11.08 -1.65 -21.14
C PRO A 46 9.63 -1.25 -21.49
N PHE A 47 8.66 -2.11 -21.17
CA PHE A 47 7.24 -1.88 -21.40
C PHE A 47 6.46 -1.49 -20.13
N THR A 48 7.13 -1.37 -18.98
CA THR A 48 6.47 -1.07 -17.70
C THR A 48 6.40 0.44 -17.46
N ALA A 49 5.21 1.04 -17.56
CA ALA A 49 5.03 2.47 -17.34
C ALA A 49 5.18 2.91 -15.86
N LYS A 50 4.69 2.08 -14.92
CA LYS A 50 4.80 2.33 -13.48
C LYS A 50 4.84 1.01 -12.72
N GLU A 51 5.90 0.81 -11.94
CA GLU A 51 6.04 -0.35 -11.05
C GLU A 51 5.94 0.10 -9.59
N SER A 52 5.05 -0.54 -8.84
CA SER A 52 5.02 -0.47 -7.38
C SER A 52 5.54 -1.79 -6.82
N PHE A 53 6.87 -1.90 -6.64
CA PHE A 53 7.49 -3.12 -6.10
C PHE A 53 7.28 -3.22 -4.57
N PRO A 54 6.96 -4.39 -3.99
CA PRO A 54 6.63 -5.67 -4.63
C PRO A 54 5.14 -5.81 -5.00
N LYS A 55 4.30 -4.82 -4.67
CA LYS A 55 2.83 -4.86 -4.82
C LYS A 55 2.36 -5.24 -6.23
N SER A 56 3.09 -4.87 -7.27
CA SER A 56 2.70 -5.10 -8.67
C SER A 56 2.73 -6.58 -9.08
N TYR A 57 3.38 -7.45 -8.29
CA TYR A 57 3.55 -8.88 -8.58
C TYR A 57 2.56 -9.78 -7.84
N PHE A 58 1.59 -9.20 -7.15
CA PHE A 58 0.47 -9.98 -6.63
C PHE A 58 -0.51 -10.23 -7.78
N LEU A 59 -1.22 -11.37 -7.75
CA LEU A 59 -2.25 -11.68 -8.74
C LEU A 59 -3.41 -10.67 -8.72
N MET A 60 -3.69 -10.08 -7.55
CA MET A 60 -4.75 -9.09 -7.35
C MET A 60 -4.20 -7.83 -6.64
N PRO A 61 -3.33 -7.05 -7.32
CA PRO A 61 -2.50 -6.07 -6.64
C PRO A 61 -3.26 -4.80 -6.20
N GLN A 62 -4.44 -4.55 -6.78
CA GLN A 62 -5.23 -3.32 -6.59
C GLN A 62 -6.52 -3.55 -5.78
N ASN A 63 -7.02 -4.79 -5.69
CA ASN A 63 -8.33 -5.10 -5.12
C ASN A 63 -8.26 -5.61 -3.67
N LEU A 64 -7.08 -5.56 -3.04
CA LEU A 64 -6.86 -6.01 -1.67
C LEU A 64 -6.11 -4.95 -0.86
N PRO A 65 -6.51 -4.66 0.39
CA PRO A 65 -5.87 -3.64 1.20
C PRO A 65 -4.54 -4.13 1.78
N TYR A 66 -3.53 -3.25 1.79
CA TYR A 66 -2.23 -3.53 2.41
C TYR A 66 -2.24 -3.07 3.88
N LEU A 67 -3.02 -3.79 4.70
CA LEU A 67 -3.42 -3.36 6.05
C LEU A 67 -2.26 -3.03 6.99
N ILE A 68 -1.15 -3.79 6.95
CA ILE A 68 0.04 -3.47 7.79
C ILE A 68 0.58 -2.07 7.47
N GLY A 69 0.69 -1.73 6.18
CA GLY A 69 1.16 -0.41 5.77
C GLY A 69 0.19 0.69 6.17
N LEU A 70 -1.11 0.43 6.01
CA LEU A 70 -2.19 1.34 6.38
C LEU A 70 -2.21 1.60 7.90
N ALA A 71 -2.12 0.57 8.73
CA ALA A 71 -2.14 0.69 10.18
C ALA A 71 -0.89 1.36 10.76
N LEU A 72 0.26 1.26 10.08
CA LEU A 72 1.54 1.74 10.61
C LEU A 72 1.94 3.12 10.10
N TYR A 73 1.70 3.42 8.82
CA TYR A 73 2.35 4.55 8.14
C TYR A 73 1.38 5.50 7.42
N HIS A 74 0.10 5.17 7.32
CA HIS A 74 -0.87 6.07 6.70
C HIS A 74 -1.03 7.35 7.54
N PRO A 75 -1.21 8.54 6.96
CA PRO A 75 -1.41 9.77 7.74
C PRO A 75 -2.52 9.64 8.79
N ALA A 76 -3.66 9.05 8.43
CA ALA A 76 -4.77 8.80 9.34
C ALA A 76 -4.52 7.67 10.37
N SER A 77 -3.39 6.97 10.32
CA SER A 77 -3.20 5.77 11.14
C SER A 77 -3.20 6.02 12.66
N SER A 78 -2.92 7.22 13.16
CA SER A 78 -3.09 7.46 14.60
C SER A 78 -4.54 7.41 15.06
N GLU A 79 -5.52 7.52 14.15
CA GLU A 79 -6.96 7.53 14.47
C GLU A 79 -7.43 6.18 15.04
N ILE A 80 -6.78 5.07 14.65
CA ILE A 80 -7.08 3.73 15.18
C ILE A 80 -6.44 3.46 16.55
N ASN A 81 -5.70 4.41 17.13
CA ASN A 81 -5.20 4.38 18.51
C ASN A 81 -4.58 3.03 18.94
N LEU A 82 -3.62 2.53 18.15
CA LEU A 82 -2.98 1.22 18.43
C LEU A 82 -2.36 1.19 19.83
N SER A 83 -2.67 0.14 20.60
CA SER A 83 -1.93 -0.15 21.82
C SER A 83 -0.48 -0.51 21.49
N LYS A 84 0.43 -0.33 22.45
CA LYS A 84 1.85 -0.72 22.31
C LYS A 84 2.00 -2.18 21.87
N LYS A 85 1.21 -3.09 22.44
CA LYS A 85 1.23 -4.53 22.09
C LYS A 85 0.80 -4.78 20.64
N GLN A 86 -0.24 -4.08 20.17
CA GLN A 86 -0.70 -4.20 18.78
C GLN A 86 0.35 -3.68 17.82
N LEU A 87 0.94 -2.50 18.11
CA LEU A 87 2.01 -1.91 17.31
C LEU A 87 3.22 -2.85 17.17
N GLU A 88 3.69 -3.41 18.29
CA GLU A 88 4.80 -4.39 18.31
C GLU A 88 4.46 -5.65 17.51
N THR A 89 3.21 -6.14 17.61
CA THR A 89 2.75 -7.32 16.88
C THR A 89 2.71 -7.08 15.37
N LEU A 90 2.20 -5.94 14.93
CA LEU A 90 2.17 -5.55 13.50
C LEU A 90 3.59 -5.37 12.93
N LEU A 91 4.50 -4.77 13.70
CA LEU A 91 5.91 -4.64 13.32
C LEU A 91 6.58 -6.01 13.16
N LYS A 92 6.31 -6.95 14.08
CA LYS A 92 6.80 -8.33 13.98
C LYS A 92 6.23 -9.02 12.73
N LEU A 93 4.93 -8.91 12.48
CA LEU A 93 4.31 -9.44 11.26
C LEU A 93 4.96 -8.87 9.99
N LYS A 94 5.21 -7.56 9.93
CA LYS A 94 5.93 -6.93 8.81
C LYS A 94 7.30 -7.57 8.63
N LYS A 95 8.09 -7.66 9.71
CA LYS A 95 9.45 -8.21 9.69
C LYS A 95 9.48 -9.66 9.22
N ASP A 96 8.55 -10.49 9.70
CA ASP A 96 8.53 -11.92 9.42
C ASP A 96 8.05 -12.21 7.98
N LEU A 97 7.11 -11.42 7.44
CA LEU A 97 6.50 -11.67 6.13
C LEU A 97 7.24 -11.01 4.95
N THR A 98 7.81 -9.81 5.16
CA THR A 98 8.39 -9.00 4.08
C THR A 98 9.49 -9.73 3.29
N PRO A 99 10.45 -10.45 3.90
CA PRO A 99 11.52 -11.12 3.15
C PRO A 99 11.00 -12.13 2.12
N ALA A 100 10.06 -12.99 2.52
CA ALA A 100 9.51 -14.01 1.64
C ALA A 100 8.66 -13.43 0.50
N ILE A 101 8.06 -12.25 0.71
CA ILE A 101 7.34 -11.49 -0.33
C ILE A 101 8.34 -10.91 -1.33
N ILE A 102 9.40 -10.25 -0.84
CA ILE A 102 10.44 -9.65 -1.69
C ILE A 102 11.11 -10.72 -2.55
N GLU A 103 11.48 -11.86 -1.97
CA GLU A 103 12.12 -12.96 -2.69
C GLU A 103 11.27 -13.45 -3.88
N LYS A 104 9.98 -13.71 -3.64
CA LYS A 104 9.06 -14.16 -4.69
C LYS A 104 8.83 -13.09 -5.75
N ALA A 105 8.66 -11.83 -5.35
CA ALA A 105 8.48 -10.72 -6.29
C ALA A 105 9.73 -10.52 -7.17
N LEU A 106 10.94 -10.63 -6.62
CA LEU A 106 12.18 -10.60 -7.40
C LEU A 106 12.24 -11.76 -8.40
N LYS A 107 11.83 -12.97 -7.98
CA LYS A 107 11.78 -14.14 -8.86
C LYS A 107 10.80 -13.93 -10.01
N ILE A 108 9.57 -13.48 -9.73
CA ILE A 108 8.57 -13.19 -10.76
C ILE A 108 9.11 -12.13 -11.73
N LYS A 109 9.62 -11.01 -11.21
CA LYS A 109 10.21 -9.94 -12.02
C LYS A 109 11.28 -10.47 -12.97
N LYS A 110 12.21 -11.30 -12.46
CA LYS A 110 13.25 -11.91 -13.27
C LYS A 110 12.65 -12.76 -14.41
N LEU A 111 11.66 -13.60 -14.11
CA LEU A 111 11.00 -14.43 -15.12
C LEU A 111 10.28 -13.58 -16.17
N GLU A 112 9.58 -12.52 -15.76
CA GLU A 112 8.91 -11.58 -16.68
C GLU A 112 9.91 -10.90 -17.62
N LEU A 113 11.04 -10.42 -17.09
CA LEU A 113 12.10 -9.82 -17.90
C LEU A 113 12.72 -10.83 -18.89
N GLU A 114 12.93 -12.08 -18.47
CA GLU A 114 13.40 -13.15 -19.35
C GLU A 114 12.41 -13.45 -20.48
N VAL A 115 11.10 -13.46 -20.20
CA VAL A 115 10.05 -13.61 -21.24
C VAL A 115 10.14 -12.45 -22.24
N VAL A 116 10.19 -11.21 -21.74
CA VAL A 116 10.25 -10.00 -22.58
C VAL A 116 11.49 -10.02 -23.50
N GLU A 117 12.67 -10.34 -22.95
CA GLU A 117 13.91 -10.45 -23.73
C GLU A 117 13.80 -11.54 -24.82
N ALA A 118 13.17 -12.67 -24.50
CA ALA A 118 13.10 -13.81 -25.41
C ALA A 118 12.12 -13.61 -26.57
N VAL A 119 11.02 -12.86 -26.36
CA VAL A 119 9.92 -12.77 -27.34
C VAL A 119 9.69 -11.38 -27.92
N ALA A 120 10.03 -10.30 -27.20
CA ALA A 120 9.59 -8.95 -27.56
C ALA A 120 10.74 -7.99 -27.98
N LEU A 121 11.98 -8.24 -27.53
CA LEU A 121 13.09 -7.31 -27.79
C LEU A 121 13.90 -7.61 -29.06
N LYS A 122 13.64 -8.74 -29.73
CA LYS A 122 14.33 -9.15 -30.96
C LYS A 122 13.30 -9.57 -32.00
N TYR A 123 13.55 -9.21 -33.27
CA TYR A 123 12.68 -9.61 -34.39
C TYR A 123 12.69 -11.13 -34.60
N GLN A 124 13.86 -11.76 -34.48
CA GLN A 124 14.00 -13.22 -34.43
C GLN A 124 13.84 -13.68 -32.98
N ALA A 125 12.59 -13.78 -32.54
CA ALA A 125 12.20 -14.24 -31.22
C ALA A 125 12.15 -15.76 -31.11
N VAL A 126 12.21 -16.27 -29.87
CA VAL A 126 11.89 -17.69 -29.61
C VAL A 126 10.40 -17.95 -29.84
N LYS A 127 10.04 -19.20 -30.16
CA LYS A 127 8.64 -19.61 -30.26
C LYS A 127 7.95 -19.52 -28.90
N ALA A 128 6.71 -19.00 -28.86
CA ALA A 128 6.00 -18.73 -27.61
C ALA A 128 5.78 -19.99 -26.76
N GLU A 129 5.60 -21.15 -27.38
CA GLU A 129 5.35 -22.43 -26.71
C GLU A 129 6.51 -22.85 -25.80
N THR A 130 7.74 -22.43 -26.11
CA THR A 130 8.91 -22.72 -25.26
C THR A 130 8.92 -21.94 -23.95
N LEU A 131 8.05 -20.91 -23.84
CA LEU A 131 7.93 -20.04 -22.67
C LEU A 131 6.78 -20.43 -21.75
N TYR A 132 5.90 -21.37 -22.14
CA TYR A 132 4.69 -21.70 -21.37
C TYR A 132 4.98 -22.13 -19.93
N SER A 133 5.99 -22.97 -19.71
CA SER A 133 6.38 -23.38 -18.34
C SER A 133 6.81 -22.20 -17.46
N LYS A 134 7.41 -21.16 -18.07
CA LYS A 134 7.81 -19.93 -17.39
C LYS A 134 6.59 -19.07 -17.02
N ILE A 135 5.60 -19.00 -17.91
CA ILE A 135 4.31 -18.34 -17.64
C ILE A 135 3.56 -19.06 -16.51
N ASP A 136 3.53 -20.39 -16.52
CA ASP A 136 2.91 -21.18 -15.45
C ASP A 136 3.60 -20.96 -14.10
N GLU A 137 4.94 -20.86 -14.10
CA GLU A 137 5.71 -20.54 -12.90
C GLU A 137 5.40 -19.13 -12.37
N ILE A 138 5.33 -18.12 -13.25
CA ILE A 138 4.91 -16.76 -12.89
C ILE A 138 3.54 -16.78 -12.23
N ALA A 139 2.54 -17.40 -12.88
CA ALA A 139 1.17 -17.47 -12.37
C ALA A 139 1.10 -18.17 -11.00
N SER A 140 1.84 -19.27 -10.83
CA SER A 140 1.94 -20.01 -9.55
C SER A 140 2.53 -19.16 -8.43
N LEU A 141 3.60 -18.41 -8.71
CA LEU A 141 4.24 -17.50 -7.75
C LEU A 141 3.33 -16.33 -7.38
N GLN A 142 2.67 -15.70 -8.36
CA GLN A 142 1.71 -14.63 -8.12
C GLN A 142 0.54 -15.09 -7.26
N ALA A 143 0.00 -16.29 -7.53
CA ALA A 143 -1.04 -16.91 -6.72
C ALA A 143 -0.56 -17.19 -5.29
N SER A 144 0.67 -17.70 -5.12
CA SER A 144 1.27 -17.92 -3.80
C SER A 144 1.45 -16.62 -3.01
N LEU A 145 1.85 -15.52 -3.67
CA LEU A 145 1.96 -14.20 -3.06
C LEU A 145 0.59 -13.70 -2.59
N THR A 146 -0.43 -13.77 -3.44
CA THR A 146 -1.79 -13.36 -3.08
C THR A 146 -2.36 -14.18 -1.94
N LYS A 147 -2.17 -15.50 -1.91
CA LYS A 147 -2.57 -16.33 -0.75
C LYS A 147 -1.88 -15.88 0.54
N SER A 148 -0.61 -15.52 0.48
CA SER A 148 0.13 -14.98 1.64
C SER A 148 -0.41 -13.61 2.08
N HIS A 149 -0.88 -12.78 1.14
CA HIS A 149 -1.55 -11.51 1.44
C HIS A 149 -2.88 -11.73 2.14
N LEU A 150 -3.69 -12.69 1.70
CA LEU A 150 -4.96 -13.03 2.36
C LEU A 150 -4.73 -13.45 3.82
N ILE A 151 -3.74 -14.31 4.07
CA ILE A 151 -3.35 -14.70 5.44
C ILE A 151 -2.85 -13.48 6.24
N CYS A 152 -2.11 -12.57 5.61
CA CYS A 152 -1.67 -11.33 6.26
C CYS A 152 -2.87 -10.47 6.69
N ILE A 153 -3.91 -10.39 5.85
CA ILE A 153 -5.16 -9.67 6.16
C ILE A 153 -5.82 -10.28 7.40
N GLU A 154 -5.99 -11.61 7.44
CA GLU A 154 -6.56 -12.32 8.60
C GLU A 154 -5.75 -12.06 9.87
N LYS A 155 -4.42 -12.11 9.78
CA LYS A 155 -3.53 -11.86 10.92
C LYS A 155 -3.63 -10.43 11.44
N VAL A 156 -3.80 -9.43 10.57
CA VAL A 156 -4.03 -8.05 11.01
C VAL A 156 -5.39 -7.91 11.68
N LYS A 157 -6.45 -8.50 11.10
CA LYS A 157 -7.78 -8.51 11.72
C LYS A 157 -7.77 -9.12 13.13
N ALA A 158 -6.96 -10.14 13.36
CA ALA A 158 -6.82 -10.76 14.69
C ALA A 158 -6.04 -9.90 15.72
N VAL A 159 -5.31 -8.87 15.26
CA VAL A 159 -4.57 -7.95 16.14
C VAL A 159 -5.42 -6.75 16.55
N LEU A 160 -6.24 -6.26 15.64
CA LEU A 160 -7.10 -5.09 15.86
C LEU A 160 -8.40 -5.47 16.58
N THR A 161 -9.00 -4.52 17.29
CA THR A 161 -10.42 -4.63 17.65
C THR A 161 -11.27 -4.43 16.39
N GLU A 162 -12.56 -4.79 16.47
CA GLU A 162 -13.52 -4.54 15.40
C GLU A 162 -13.59 -3.05 15.05
N GLU A 163 -13.76 -2.19 16.06
CA GLU A 163 -13.79 -0.73 15.92
C GLU A 163 -12.52 -0.18 15.22
N GLN A 164 -11.33 -0.66 15.63
CA GLN A 164 -10.08 -0.24 14.99
C GLN A 164 -9.97 -0.72 13.55
N TYR A 165 -10.53 -1.88 13.22
CA TYR A 165 -10.52 -2.39 11.87
C TYR A 165 -11.49 -1.61 10.97
N GLU A 166 -12.68 -1.27 11.46
CA GLU A 166 -13.65 -0.44 10.75
C GLU A 166 -13.08 0.96 10.47
N GLU A 167 -12.53 1.63 11.48
CA GLU A 167 -11.88 2.93 11.32
C GLU A 167 -10.71 2.86 10.31
N LEU A 168 -9.93 1.77 10.36
CA LEU A 168 -8.88 1.53 9.37
C LEU A 168 -9.45 1.42 7.95
N LEU A 169 -10.56 0.70 7.78
CA LEU A 169 -11.21 0.55 6.48
C LEU A 169 -11.75 1.88 5.98
N ASP A 170 -12.29 2.73 6.85
CA ASP A 170 -12.81 4.04 6.47
C ASP A 170 -11.72 4.85 5.78
N TYR A 171 -10.57 5.09 6.40
CA TYR A 171 -9.50 5.83 5.71
C TYR A 171 -8.76 5.03 4.64
N ALA A 172 -8.92 3.71 4.58
CA ALA A 172 -8.37 2.89 3.49
C ALA A 172 -9.26 2.91 2.23
N ILE A 173 -10.56 3.13 2.40
CA ILE A 173 -11.59 3.13 1.35
C ILE A 173 -11.99 4.58 0.98
N VAL A 174 -11.69 5.57 1.82
CA VAL A 174 -11.98 6.99 1.58
C VAL A 174 -10.94 7.63 0.65
N ASN A 175 -11.16 7.40 -0.64
CA ASN A 175 -11.09 8.35 -1.77
C ASN A 175 -11.99 7.83 -2.92
N MET A 176 -13.07 7.08 -2.60
CA MET A 176 -13.99 6.53 -3.62
C MET A 176 -15.06 7.52 -4.10
N PHE A 177 -15.09 8.77 -3.61
CA PHE A 177 -15.84 9.89 -4.18
C PHE A 177 -15.11 11.21 -3.96
#